data_AF-A0A3D1M851-F1
#
_entry.id   AF-A0A3D1M851-F1
#
_cell.length_a   1.000
_cell.length_b   1.000
_cell.length_c   1.000
_cell.angle_alpha   90.00
_cell.angle_beta   90.00
_cell.angle_gamma   90.00
#
_symmetry.space_group_name_H-M   'P 1'
#
loop_
_entity.id
_entity.type
_entity.pdbx_description
1 polymer ?
#
loop_
_entity_poly.entity_id
_entity_poly.type
_entity_poly.pdbx_seq_one_letter_code
_entity_poly.pdbx_strand_id
1 'polypeptide(L)'
;MDISQVESITRMVMEAINQAQSQPQPKGFLVPVGVSARHVHLTQEHVEVLFGKGYQLTKKKDLMGGQFASNEQVTIVGLKLRAIENVRILGPVRKQTQVEISATDARTLGIKAPIRESGNVAGSAPIALVGPKGALYLKEGCIIAMRHIHMSPKDAEAAGLKNG
;
A
#
# COMPACT_ATOMS: atom_id res chain seq x y z
N MET A 1 -46.03 31.70 14.06
CA MET A 1 -45.25 30.61 14.68
C MET A 1 -45.22 30.93 16.16
N ASP A 2 -45.79 30.06 16.98
CA ASP A 2 -46.05 30.36 18.39
C ASP A 2 -44.74 30.32 19.19
N ILE A 3 -44.50 31.29 20.09
CA ILE A 3 -43.24 31.41 20.84
C ILE A 3 -42.99 30.14 21.67
N SER A 4 -44.08 29.54 22.17
CA SER A 4 -44.07 28.27 22.89
C SER A 4 -43.53 27.09 22.07
N GLN A 5 -43.79 27.07 20.76
CA GLN A 5 -43.31 26.03 19.85
C GLN A 5 -41.81 26.17 19.57
N VAL A 6 -41.32 27.40 19.46
CA VAL A 6 -39.90 27.68 19.26
C VAL A 6 -39.09 27.22 20.48
N GLU A 7 -39.52 27.57 21.68
CA GLU A 7 -38.83 27.15 22.93
C GLU A 7 -38.81 25.62 23.10
N SER A 8 -39.91 24.95 22.77
CA SER A 8 -40.00 23.48 22.83
C SER A 8 -39.03 22.82 21.86
N ILE A 9 -38.94 23.32 20.62
CA ILE A 9 -38.00 22.83 19.61
C ILE A 9 -36.56 23.08 20.05
N THR A 10 -36.24 24.27 20.55
CA THR A 10 -34.89 24.61 21.04
C THR A 10 -34.47 23.70 22.19
N ARG A 11 -35.37 23.42 23.14
CA ARG A 11 -35.08 22.50 24.25
C ARG A 11 -34.80 21.08 23.76
N MET A 12 -35.62 20.55 22.86
CA MET A 12 -35.42 19.22 22.29
C MET A 12 -34.08 19.12 21.52
N VAL A 13 -33.71 20.16 20.78
CA VAL A 13 -32.42 20.20 20.06
C VAL A 13 -31.25 20.25 21.03
N MET A 14 -31.33 21.06 22.08
CA MET A 14 -30.27 21.15 23.10
C MET A 14 -30.11 19.85 23.89
N GLU A 15 -31.22 19.18 24.23
CA GLU A 15 -31.20 17.85 24.86
C GLU A 15 -30.58 16.80 23.95
N ALA A 16 -30.91 16.80 22.65
CA ALA A 16 -30.33 15.88 21.68
C ALA A 16 -28.82 16.11 21.49
N ILE A 17 -28.37 17.37 21.45
CA ILE A 17 -26.94 17.73 21.36
C ILE A 17 -26.21 17.25 22.61
N ASN A 18 -26.77 17.50 23.81
CA ASN A 18 -26.16 17.04 25.07
C ASN A 18 -26.09 15.52 25.15
N GLN A 19 -27.13 14.80 24.72
CA GLN A 19 -27.11 13.33 24.67
C GLN A 19 -26.08 12.80 23.67
N ALA A 20 -25.94 13.43 22.51
CA ALA A 20 -24.92 13.06 21.52
C ALA A 20 -23.49 13.31 22.03
N GLN A 21 -23.29 14.39 22.80
CA GLN A 21 -22.00 14.70 23.44
C GLN A 21 -21.71 13.79 24.66
N SER A 22 -22.74 13.26 25.30
CA SER A 22 -22.65 12.35 26.45
C SER A 22 -22.45 10.89 26.05
N GLN A 23 -22.51 10.54 24.77
CA GLN A 23 -22.14 9.21 24.32
C GLN A 23 -20.65 8.99 24.59
N PRO A 24 -20.25 7.92 25.32
CA PRO A 24 -18.86 7.61 25.50
C PRO A 24 -18.23 7.44 24.12
N GLN A 25 -17.33 8.35 23.74
CA GLN A 25 -16.56 8.19 22.52
C GLN A 25 -15.88 6.82 22.57
N PRO A 26 -15.89 6.07 21.46
CA PRO A 26 -15.26 4.76 21.44
C PRO A 26 -13.82 4.91 21.95
N LYS A 27 -13.52 4.22 23.06
CA LYS A 27 -12.17 4.17 23.63
C LYS A 27 -11.27 3.42 22.65
N GLY A 28 -10.64 4.13 21.72
CA GLY A 28 -9.66 3.55 20.80
C GLY A 28 -9.32 4.46 19.61
N PHE A 29 -8.13 4.23 19.04
CA PHE A 29 -7.74 4.83 17.76
C PHE A 29 -8.37 4.04 16.61
N LEU A 30 -9.19 4.71 15.79
CA LEU A 30 -9.70 4.14 14.55
C LEU A 30 -8.62 4.23 13.47
N VAL A 31 -8.17 3.08 12.96
CA VAL A 31 -7.17 3.00 11.90
C VAL A 31 -7.84 2.49 10.61
N PRO A 32 -7.93 3.31 9.55
CA PRO A 32 -8.43 2.84 8.26
C PRO A 32 -7.59 1.69 7.72
N VAL A 33 -8.24 0.63 7.24
CA VAL A 33 -7.54 -0.53 6.69
C VAL A 33 -7.28 -0.32 5.19
N GLY A 34 -6.01 -0.31 4.82
CA GLY A 34 -5.57 -0.41 3.43
C GLY A 34 -5.31 -1.86 3.03
N VAL A 35 -5.81 -2.29 1.88
CA VAL A 35 -5.51 -3.60 1.31
C VAL A 35 -4.55 -3.43 0.13
N SER A 36 -3.32 -3.90 0.29
CA SER A 36 -2.32 -3.87 -0.78
C SER A 36 -2.44 -5.13 -1.64
N ALA A 37 -2.79 -4.95 -2.92
CA ALA A 37 -2.60 -5.99 -3.91
C ALA A 37 -1.10 -6.19 -4.20
N ARG A 38 -0.76 -7.32 -4.81
CA ARG A 38 0.60 -7.56 -5.32
C ARG A 38 1.05 -6.44 -6.25
N HIS A 39 2.29 -5.97 -6.08
CA HIS A 39 2.82 -4.86 -6.83
C HIS A 39 4.35 -4.86 -6.85
N VAL A 40 4.92 -4.01 -7.69
CA VAL A 40 6.37 -3.87 -7.87
C VAL A 40 6.79 -2.41 -7.73
N HIS A 41 7.89 -2.17 -7.04
CA HIS A 41 8.64 -0.92 -7.08
C HIS A 41 9.87 -1.13 -7.96
N LEU A 42 10.19 -0.18 -8.84
CA LEU A 42 11.29 -0.33 -9.81
C LEU A 42 12.35 0.76 -9.64
N THR A 43 13.60 0.43 -10.00
CA THR A 43 14.63 1.42 -10.30
C THR A 43 14.41 2.00 -11.69
N GLN A 44 14.97 3.18 -11.97
CA GLN A 44 14.92 3.76 -13.31
C GLN A 44 15.56 2.83 -14.36
N GLU A 45 16.69 2.21 -14.03
CA GLU A 45 17.34 1.22 -14.90
C GLU A 45 16.40 0.07 -15.27
N HIS A 46 15.69 -0.50 -14.29
CA HIS A 46 14.76 -1.59 -14.55
C HIS A 46 13.48 -1.14 -15.27
N VAL A 47 13.02 0.10 -15.06
CA VAL A 47 11.97 0.68 -15.91
C VAL A 47 12.44 0.70 -17.37
N GLU A 48 13.67 1.11 -17.63
CA GLU A 48 14.20 1.19 -18.98
C GLU A 48 14.39 -0.19 -19.64
N VAL A 49 14.81 -1.20 -18.87
CA VAL A 49 14.89 -2.58 -19.37
C VAL A 49 13.51 -3.13 -19.75
N LEU A 50 12.48 -2.83 -18.95
CA LEU A 50 11.14 -3.41 -19.12
C LEU A 50 10.28 -2.64 -20.13
N PHE A 51 10.46 -1.31 -20.24
CA PHE A 51 9.60 -0.41 -21.01
C PHE A 51 10.33 0.40 -22.09
N GLY A 52 11.66 0.37 -22.11
CA GLY A 52 12.51 1.04 -23.11
C GLY A 52 13.34 2.19 -22.55
N LYS A 53 14.46 2.49 -23.19
CA LYS A 53 15.42 3.52 -22.75
C LYS A 53 14.74 4.89 -22.59
N GLY A 54 15.02 5.57 -21.47
CA GLY A 54 14.45 6.86 -21.11
C GLY A 54 12.95 6.85 -20.73
N TYR A 55 12.31 5.69 -20.58
CA TYR A 55 10.89 5.62 -20.23
C TYR A 55 10.63 6.14 -18.81
N GLN A 56 9.48 6.79 -18.63
CA GLN A 56 9.02 7.34 -17.36
C GLN A 56 7.64 6.77 -17.01
N LEU A 57 7.48 6.33 -15.76
CA LEU A 57 6.22 5.78 -15.26
C LEU A 57 5.12 6.84 -15.30
N THR A 58 3.93 6.45 -15.78
CA THR A 58 2.81 7.37 -15.89
C THR A 58 1.85 7.20 -14.72
N LYS A 59 1.43 8.31 -14.10
CA LYS A 59 0.55 8.28 -12.93
C LYS A 59 -0.87 7.84 -13.33
N LYS A 60 -1.40 6.83 -12.63
CA LYS A 60 -2.81 6.40 -12.71
C LYS A 60 -3.64 6.89 -11.53
N LYS A 61 -3.12 6.75 -10.30
CA LYS A 61 -3.81 7.12 -9.07
C LYS A 61 -2.83 7.45 -7.96
N ASP A 62 -3.05 8.53 -7.23
CA ASP A 62 -2.25 8.89 -6.05
C ASP A 62 -2.49 7.91 -4.88
N LEU A 63 -1.41 7.67 -4.13
CA LEU A 63 -1.35 6.88 -2.90
C LEU A 63 -0.78 7.74 -1.76
N MET A 64 -0.67 7.18 -0.56
CA MET A 64 -0.08 7.85 0.60
C MET A 64 1.42 8.14 0.37
N GLY A 65 1.92 9.23 0.97
CA GLY A 65 3.34 9.52 1.04
C GLY A 65 3.98 9.90 -0.30
N GLY A 66 3.21 10.55 -1.19
CA GLY A 66 3.69 10.97 -2.51
C GLY A 66 3.89 9.82 -3.50
N GLN A 67 3.48 8.60 -3.15
CA GLN A 67 3.51 7.45 -4.05
C GLN A 67 2.30 7.47 -4.99
N PHE A 68 2.38 6.71 -6.08
CA PHE A 68 1.28 6.54 -7.02
C PHE A 68 1.25 5.13 -7.60
N ALA A 69 0.05 4.65 -7.94
CA ALA A 69 -0.10 3.52 -8.84
C ALA A 69 0.14 4.02 -10.27
N SER A 70 0.99 3.33 -11.03
CA SER A 70 1.33 3.71 -12.40
C SER A 70 0.39 3.04 -13.41
N ASN A 71 0.27 3.51 -14.65
CA ASN A 71 -0.54 2.79 -15.66
C ASN A 71 0.11 1.48 -16.08
N GLU A 72 1.42 1.41 -15.95
CA GLU A 72 2.24 0.27 -16.32
C GLU A 72 2.01 -0.93 -15.40
N GLN A 73 2.14 -2.10 -16.00
CA GLN A 73 2.05 -3.39 -15.33
C GLN A 73 3.14 -4.30 -15.89
N VAL A 74 3.55 -5.26 -15.07
CA VAL A 74 4.53 -6.29 -15.44
C VAL A 74 3.96 -7.66 -15.15
N THR A 75 4.57 -8.67 -15.76
CA THR A 75 4.34 -10.07 -15.43
C THR A 75 5.47 -10.55 -14.54
N ILE A 76 5.13 -11.21 -13.43
CA ILE A 76 6.11 -11.85 -12.54
C ILE A 76 6.12 -13.35 -12.82
N VAL A 77 7.31 -13.93 -12.97
CA VAL A 77 7.48 -15.35 -13.31
C VAL A 77 8.33 -16.03 -12.24
N GLY A 78 7.78 -17.11 -11.68
CA GLY A 78 8.42 -17.91 -10.64
C GLY A 78 9.10 -19.17 -11.18
N LEU A 79 9.73 -19.93 -10.29
CA LEU A 79 10.53 -21.12 -10.64
C LEU A 79 9.69 -22.29 -11.18
N LYS A 80 8.38 -22.33 -10.89
CA LYS A 80 7.47 -23.37 -11.37
C LYS A 80 6.89 -23.11 -12.77
N LEU A 81 7.50 -22.22 -13.56
CA LEU A 81 6.96 -21.74 -14.85
C LEU A 81 5.53 -21.18 -14.75
N ARG A 82 5.14 -20.74 -13.55
CA ARG A 82 3.88 -20.04 -13.31
C ARG A 82 4.16 -18.55 -13.35
N ALA A 83 3.27 -17.83 -14.01
CA ALA A 83 3.31 -16.40 -14.15
C ALA A 83 2.09 -15.77 -13.49
N ILE A 84 2.27 -14.58 -12.94
CA ILE A 84 1.16 -13.71 -12.54
C ILE A 84 1.28 -12.43 -13.36
N GLU A 85 0.27 -12.21 -14.20
CA GLU A 85 0.21 -11.07 -15.11
C GLU A 85 -0.42 -9.85 -14.43
N ASN A 86 -0.35 -8.70 -15.11
CA ASN A 86 -1.04 -7.47 -14.71
C ASN A 86 -0.64 -6.97 -13.31
N VAL A 87 0.59 -7.24 -12.87
CA VAL A 87 1.10 -6.77 -11.58
C VAL A 87 1.43 -5.28 -11.68
N ARG A 88 0.80 -4.48 -10.81
CA ARG A 88 0.89 -3.01 -10.84
C ARG A 88 2.29 -2.54 -10.44
N ILE A 89 2.81 -1.53 -11.14
CA ILE A 89 4.01 -0.80 -10.69
C ILE A 89 3.58 0.39 -9.82
N LEU A 90 4.19 0.52 -8.65
CA LEU A 90 4.06 1.71 -7.81
C LEU A 90 5.26 2.64 -8.04
N GLY A 91 4.96 3.91 -8.29
CA GLY A 91 5.93 4.98 -8.45
C GLY A 91 5.96 5.92 -7.23
N PRO A 92 6.92 6.84 -7.16
CA PRO A 92 8.01 7.04 -8.13
C PRO A 92 9.04 5.90 -8.10
N VAL A 93 9.96 5.90 -9.07
CA VAL A 93 11.07 4.94 -9.08
C VAL A 93 11.88 5.03 -7.78
N ARG A 94 12.37 3.89 -7.31
CA ARG A 94 13.17 3.75 -6.07
C ARG A 94 14.63 3.46 -6.38
N LYS A 95 15.47 3.47 -5.35
CA LYS A 95 16.89 3.06 -5.45
C LYS A 95 17.07 1.55 -5.63
N GLN A 96 16.07 0.76 -5.25
CA GLN A 96 16.11 -0.68 -5.34
C GLN A 96 14.75 -1.22 -5.81
N THR A 97 14.79 -2.23 -6.68
CA THR A 97 13.59 -2.94 -7.12
C THR A 97 13.11 -3.90 -6.06
N GLN A 98 11.80 -3.90 -5.84
CA GLN A 98 11.15 -4.73 -4.84
C GLN A 98 9.82 -5.25 -5.37
N VAL A 99 9.57 -6.54 -5.16
CA VAL A 99 8.34 -7.22 -5.54
C VAL A 99 7.63 -7.64 -4.27
N GLU A 100 6.42 -7.12 -4.05
CA GLU A 100 5.60 -7.43 -2.88
C GLU A 100 4.45 -8.35 -3.31
N ILE A 101 4.37 -9.53 -2.70
CA ILE A 101 3.37 -10.56 -3.01
C ILE A 101 2.72 -11.12 -1.76
N SER A 102 1.61 -11.85 -1.92
CA SER A 102 1.02 -12.62 -0.82
C SER A 102 1.72 -13.97 -0.62
N ALA A 103 1.52 -14.59 0.54
CA ALA A 103 1.97 -15.96 0.79
C ALA A 103 1.37 -16.98 -0.20
N THR A 104 0.16 -16.71 -0.71
CA THR A 104 -0.48 -17.56 -1.73
C THR A 104 0.17 -17.38 -3.09
N ASP A 105 0.50 -16.15 -3.48
CA ASP A 105 1.25 -15.89 -4.71
C ASP A 105 2.62 -16.57 -4.67
N ALA A 106 3.32 -16.52 -3.53
CA ALA A 106 4.62 -17.19 -3.37
C ALA A 106 4.52 -18.70 -3.61
N ARG A 107 3.46 -19.35 -3.09
CA ARG A 107 3.15 -20.76 -3.36
C ARG A 107 2.88 -21.02 -4.84
N THR A 108 2.09 -20.17 -5.50
CA THR A 108 1.77 -20.26 -6.94
C THR A 108 3.02 -20.15 -7.80
N LEU A 109 3.89 -19.19 -7.49
CA LEU A 109 5.15 -18.93 -8.18
C LEU A 109 6.22 -19.99 -7.85
N GLY A 110 6.04 -20.75 -6.78
CA GLY A 110 7.00 -21.76 -6.33
C GLY A 110 8.27 -21.14 -5.75
N ILE A 111 8.16 -19.94 -5.14
CA ILE A 111 9.28 -19.25 -4.51
C ILE A 111 9.11 -19.20 -3.00
N LYS A 112 10.24 -19.24 -2.26
CA LYS A 112 10.26 -19.11 -0.80
C LYS A 112 10.54 -17.66 -0.41
N ALA A 113 9.57 -16.78 -0.65
CA ALA A 113 9.68 -15.36 -0.29
C ALA A 113 9.57 -15.18 1.25
N PRO A 114 10.51 -14.46 1.90
CA PRO A 114 10.44 -14.17 3.33
C PRO A 114 9.40 -13.08 3.63
N ILE A 115 8.87 -13.07 4.85
CA ILE A 115 8.08 -11.95 5.38
C ILE A 115 9.03 -10.83 5.81
N ARG A 116 8.87 -9.63 5.25
CA ARG A 116 9.78 -8.49 5.49
C ARG A 116 9.03 -7.16 5.43
N GLU A 117 9.63 -6.14 6.03
CA GLU A 117 9.25 -4.75 5.79
C GLU A 117 9.68 -4.28 4.41
N SER A 118 8.95 -3.30 3.87
CA SER A 118 9.32 -2.64 2.61
C SER A 118 10.71 -2.01 2.77
N GLY A 119 11.61 -2.26 1.82
CA GLY A 119 13.01 -1.83 1.85
C GLY A 119 13.99 -2.90 2.36
N ASN A 120 13.54 -3.91 3.10
CA ASN A 120 14.41 -4.99 3.60
C ASN A 120 14.41 -6.21 2.66
N VAL A 121 15.04 -6.05 1.49
CA VAL A 121 15.07 -7.09 0.44
C VAL A 121 16.36 -7.91 0.37
N ALA A 122 17.35 -7.61 1.21
CA ALA A 122 18.62 -8.36 1.24
C ALA A 122 18.37 -9.84 1.58
N GLY A 123 18.91 -10.73 0.74
CA GLY A 123 18.73 -12.19 0.85
C GLY A 123 17.28 -12.65 0.66
N SER A 124 16.44 -11.84 0.00
CA SER A 124 15.06 -12.21 -0.31
C SER A 124 14.97 -13.09 -1.56
N ALA A 125 13.76 -13.59 -1.87
CA ALA A 125 13.61 -14.56 -2.94
C ALA A 125 13.92 -13.95 -4.32
N PRO A 126 14.51 -14.74 -5.23
CA PRO A 126 14.67 -14.34 -6.62
C PRO A 126 13.33 -14.38 -7.36
N ILE A 127 13.20 -13.54 -8.38
CA ILE A 127 12.00 -13.48 -9.23
C ILE A 127 12.34 -12.88 -10.60
N ALA A 128 11.69 -13.36 -11.66
CA ALA A 128 11.77 -12.73 -12.98
C ALA A 128 10.64 -11.72 -13.19
N LEU A 129 10.97 -10.58 -13.79
CA LEU A 129 10.00 -9.57 -14.24
C LEU A 129 10.03 -9.49 -15.76
N VAL A 130 8.85 -9.45 -16.38
CA VAL A 130 8.67 -9.33 -17.83
C VAL A 130 7.80 -8.12 -18.12
N GLY A 131 8.31 -7.22 -18.97
CA GLY A 131 7.63 -6.05 -19.48
C GLY A 131 7.51 -6.09 -21.00
N PRO A 132 6.90 -5.08 -21.62
CA PRO A 132 6.65 -5.06 -23.06
C PRO A 132 7.91 -4.96 -23.93
N LYS A 133 9.05 -4.49 -23.39
CA LYS A 133 10.31 -4.29 -24.13
C LYS A 133 11.44 -5.22 -23.70
N GLY A 134 11.27 -5.96 -22.61
CA GLY A 134 12.32 -6.81 -22.09
C GLY A 134 11.92 -7.57 -20.83
N ALA A 135 12.87 -8.32 -20.32
CA ALA A 135 12.74 -9.07 -19.08
C ALA A 135 14.04 -8.94 -18.27
N LEU A 136 13.92 -9.07 -16.95
CA LEU A 136 15.07 -9.10 -16.06
C LEU A 136 14.87 -10.12 -14.95
N TYR A 137 15.98 -10.69 -14.49
CA TYR A 137 16.00 -11.65 -13.39
C TYR A 137 16.60 -11.00 -12.15
N LEU A 138 15.81 -10.87 -11.10
CA LEU A 138 16.26 -10.39 -9.80
C LEU A 138 16.81 -11.58 -9.01
N LYS A 139 18.07 -11.49 -8.59
CA LYS A 139 18.69 -12.46 -7.66
C LYS A 139 18.07 -12.37 -6.25
N GLU A 140 17.66 -11.17 -5.87
CA GLU A 140 16.92 -10.84 -4.66
C GLU A 140 15.98 -9.66 -4.95
N GLY A 141 14.88 -9.55 -4.21
CA GLY A 141 13.92 -8.47 -4.36
C GLY A 141 12.47 -8.87 -4.05
N CYS A 142 12.16 -10.16 -3.96
CA CYS A 142 10.79 -10.64 -3.74
C CYS A 142 10.50 -10.99 -2.28
N ILE A 143 9.52 -10.30 -1.71
CA ILE A 143 9.11 -10.44 -0.30
C ILE A 143 7.60 -10.64 -0.17
N ILE A 144 7.20 -11.25 0.93
CA ILE A 144 5.84 -11.15 1.44
C ILE A 144 5.79 -9.91 2.33
N ALA A 145 4.97 -8.93 1.97
CA ALA A 145 4.90 -7.67 2.69
C ALA A 145 4.37 -7.90 4.12
N MET A 146 5.13 -7.45 5.12
CA MET A 146 4.70 -7.46 6.51
C MET A 146 3.64 -6.37 6.75
N ARG A 147 2.58 -6.71 7.49
CA ARG A 147 1.57 -5.75 7.94
C ARG A 147 2.23 -4.67 8.79
N HIS A 148 1.89 -3.41 8.53
CA HIS A 148 2.38 -2.26 9.28
C HIS A 148 1.32 -1.16 9.27
N ILE A 149 1.46 -0.20 10.18
CA ILE A 149 0.60 0.97 10.27
C ILE A 149 1.44 2.19 9.93
N HIS A 150 1.03 2.96 8.92
CA HIS A 150 1.56 4.30 8.72
C HIS A 150 0.83 5.26 9.65
N MET A 151 1.59 5.98 10.47
CA MET A 151 1.06 6.93 11.44
C MET A 151 1.84 8.23 11.37
N SER A 152 1.14 9.37 11.38
CA SER A 152 1.81 10.67 11.46
C SER A 152 2.45 10.84 12.85
N PRO A 153 3.51 11.66 13.01
CA PRO A 153 4.10 11.91 14.32
C PRO A 153 3.09 12.40 15.36
N LYS A 154 2.13 13.24 14.93
CA LYS A 154 1.06 13.77 15.78
C LYS A 154 0.11 12.67 16.24
N ASP A 155 -0.31 11.78 15.34
CA ASP A 155 -1.21 10.67 15.69
C ASP A 155 -0.49 9.64 16.58
N ALA A 156 0.81 9.41 16.34
CA ALA A 156 1.62 8.54 17.18
C ALA A 156 1.76 9.09 18.59
N GLU A 157 2.05 10.39 18.73
CA GLU A 157 2.09 11.06 20.04
C GLU A 157 0.74 11.00 20.76
N ALA A 158 -0.36 11.30 20.06
CA ALA A 158 -1.71 11.21 20.61
C ALA A 158 -2.09 9.78 21.03
N ALA A 159 -1.54 8.77 20.34
CA ALA A 159 -1.73 7.35 20.65
C ALA A 159 -0.73 6.81 21.69
N GLY A 160 0.24 7.62 22.14
CA GLY A 160 1.32 7.17 23.03
C GLY A 160 2.26 6.14 22.39
N LEU A 161 2.33 6.12 21.06
CA LEU A 161 3.15 5.19 20.28
C LEU A 161 4.46 5.83 19.84
N LYS A 162 5.46 4.99 19.58
CA LYS A 162 6.76 5.36 19.01
C LYS A 162 7.06 4.44 17.83
N ASN A 163 7.92 4.89 16.93
CA ASN A 163 8.38 4.07 15.81
C ASN A 163 9.08 2.81 16.31
N GLY A 164 8.73 1.64 15.75
CA GLY A 164 9.28 0.34 16.11
C GLY A 164 8.63 -0.81 15.37
#